data_AF-A0A973FVG0-F1
#
_entry.id   AF-A0A973FVG0-F1
#
_cell.length_a   1.000
_cell.length_b   1.000
_cell.length_c   1.000
_cell.angle_alpha   90.00
_cell.angle_beta   90.00
_cell.angle_gamma   90.00
#
_symmetry.space_group_name_H-M   'P 1'
#
loop_
_entity.id
_entity.type
_entity.pdbx_description
1 polymer ?
#
loop_
_entity_poly.entity_id
_entity_poly.type
_entity_poly.pdbx_seq_one_letter_code
_entity_poly.pdbx_strand_id
1 'polypeptide(L)'
;MIHVRVATAALRHVRRMEEMAELARERARQLGRPVLVSVSAQAAPDDPLALFARAAGATHNRFFWSRPSQGLAVTGLGSAWDIAAGGAGRFASVAAAWRDLVATACVDADPALPFAGPVAAAGFSFDPLRPPSGLWADFPDGLLFLPRMLLARQGDLASLTFNGLVGPETSSVN
;
A
#
# COMPACT_ATOMS: atom_id res chain seq x y z
N MET A 1 -14.19 3.05 13.52
CA MET A 1 -14.19 1.70 14.12
C MET A 1 -14.11 0.68 12.99
N ILE A 2 -12.96 0.05 12.75
CA ILE A 2 -12.77 -1.02 11.75
C ILE A 2 -13.65 -2.22 12.18
N HIS A 3 -14.37 -2.87 11.25
CA HIS A 3 -15.21 -4.01 11.64
C HIS A 3 -14.37 -5.11 12.29
N VAL A 4 -14.93 -5.78 13.30
CA VAL A 4 -14.36 -6.98 13.95
C VAL A 4 -13.90 -8.00 12.91
N ARG A 5 -14.56 -8.12 11.75
CA ARG A 5 -14.20 -9.06 10.67
C ARG A 5 -12.88 -8.73 9.95
N VAL A 6 -12.60 -7.46 9.65
CA VAL A 6 -11.30 -7.02 9.06
C VAL A 6 -10.18 -7.16 10.08
N ALA A 7 -10.44 -6.81 11.35
CA ALA A 7 -9.49 -7.03 12.43
C ALA A 7 -9.24 -8.52 12.70
N THR A 8 -10.25 -9.38 12.60
CA THR A 8 -10.12 -10.84 12.79
C THR A 8 -9.34 -11.48 11.64
N ALA A 9 -9.54 -11.01 10.41
CA ALA A 9 -8.74 -11.44 9.26
C ALA A 9 -7.26 -11.03 9.44
N ALA A 10 -7.00 -9.79 9.88
CA ALA A 10 -5.64 -9.33 10.20
C ALA A 10 -4.99 -10.20 11.29
N LEU A 11 -5.71 -10.51 12.37
CA LEU A 11 -5.23 -11.35 13.48
C LEU A 11 -4.90 -12.79 13.05
N ARG A 12 -5.62 -13.35 12.07
CA ARG A 12 -5.33 -14.68 11.52
C ARG A 12 -4.04 -14.75 10.71
N HIS A 13 -3.44 -13.61 10.38
CA HIS A 13 -2.25 -13.52 9.55
C HIS A 13 -1.05 -12.91 10.26
N VAL A 14 -1.18 -12.61 11.55
CA VAL A 14 -0.09 -12.14 12.42
C VAL A 14 1.14 -13.04 12.29
N ARG A 15 0.96 -14.37 12.38
CA ARG A 15 2.07 -15.31 12.23
C ARG A 15 2.80 -15.19 10.90
N ARG A 16 2.08 -15.06 9.78
CA ARG A 16 2.70 -14.90 8.45
C ARG A 16 3.41 -13.55 8.33
N MET A 17 2.84 -12.51 8.92
CA MET A 17 3.48 -11.19 9.00
C MET A 17 4.76 -11.22 9.84
N GLU A 18 4.77 -11.92 10.97
CA GLU A 18 5.95 -12.13 11.81
C GLU A 18 7.03 -12.91 11.06
N GLU A 19 6.67 -14.03 10.43
CA GLU A 19 7.59 -14.84 9.62
C GLU A 19 8.22 -14.01 8.48
N MET A 20 7.41 -13.22 7.76
CA MET A 20 7.93 -12.33 6.72
C MET A 20 8.75 -11.16 7.29
N ALA A 21 8.42 -10.67 8.48
CA ALA A 21 9.18 -9.61 9.14
C ALA A 21 10.57 -10.09 9.59
N GLU A 22 10.70 -11.32 10.08
CA GLU A 22 12.00 -11.91 10.41
C GLU A 22 12.88 -12.05 9.15
N LEU A 23 12.32 -12.60 8.06
CA LEU A 23 13.02 -12.70 6.78
C LEU A 23 13.45 -11.32 6.26
N ALA A 24 12.56 -10.33 6.36
CA ALA A 24 12.86 -8.95 5.98
C ALA A 24 13.94 -8.33 6.86
N ARG A 25 13.99 -8.64 8.16
CA ARG A 25 15.03 -8.13 9.06
C ARG A 25 16.41 -8.70 8.74
N GLU A 26 16.50 -9.99 8.45
CA GLU A 26 17.74 -10.60 7.99
C GLU A 26 18.23 -9.93 6.70
N ARG A 27 17.34 -9.75 5.73
CA ARG A 27 17.66 -9.08 4.47
C ARG A 27 18.02 -7.60 4.69
N ALA A 28 17.34 -6.90 5.59
CA ALA A 28 17.63 -5.51 5.92
C ALA A 28 19.02 -5.34 6.55
N ARG A 29 19.44 -6.29 7.39
CA ARG A 29 20.82 -6.32 7.94
C ARG A 29 21.86 -6.56 6.84
N GLN A 30 21.59 -7.46 5.89
CA GLN A 30 22.51 -7.73 4.78
C GLN A 30 22.64 -6.54 3.81
N LEU A 31 21.53 -5.85 3.53
CA LEU A 31 21.49 -4.73 2.60
C LEU A 31 21.82 -3.38 3.24
N GLY A 32 21.85 -3.30 4.57
CA GLY A 32 22.06 -2.04 5.32
C GLY A 32 20.91 -1.03 5.15
N ARG A 33 19.72 -1.47 4.74
CA ARG A 33 18.56 -0.60 4.49
C ARG A 33 17.23 -1.33 4.77
N PRO A 34 16.12 -0.60 5.04
CA PRO A 34 14.81 -1.23 5.26
C PRO A 34 14.33 -2.06 4.06
N VAL A 35 13.61 -3.14 4.36
CA VAL A 35 13.00 -4.05 3.39
C VAL A 35 11.48 -4.03 3.55
N LEU A 36 10.77 -4.00 2.43
CA LEU A 36 9.31 -4.09 2.39
C LEU A 36 8.85 -5.51 2.71
N VAL A 37 7.89 -5.62 3.62
CA VAL A 37 7.05 -6.79 3.82
C VAL A 37 5.69 -6.51 3.22
N SER A 38 5.18 -7.44 2.41
CA SER A 38 3.81 -7.41 1.88
C SER A 38 3.15 -8.77 2.06
N VAL A 39 2.10 -8.84 2.87
CA VAL A 39 1.36 -10.09 3.14
C VAL A 39 -0.06 -9.92 2.68
N SER A 40 -0.50 -10.81 1.78
CA SER A 40 -1.86 -10.84 1.25
C SER A 40 -2.61 -12.07 1.73
N ALA A 41 -3.90 -11.89 1.93
CA ALA A 41 -4.79 -12.97 2.32
C ALA A 41 -6.16 -12.83 1.69
N GLN A 42 -6.86 -13.94 1.53
CA GLN A 42 -8.27 -13.91 1.17
C GLN A 42 -9.06 -13.26 2.31
N ALA A 43 -9.96 -12.36 1.95
CA ALA A 43 -10.84 -11.68 2.88
C ALA A 43 -12.30 -11.95 2.54
N ALA A 44 -13.19 -11.59 3.46
CA ALA A 44 -14.60 -11.47 3.12
C ALA A 44 -14.76 -10.39 2.02
N PRO A 45 -15.68 -10.56 1.07
CA PRO A 45 -15.92 -9.61 -0.02
C PRO A 45 -16.67 -8.36 0.46
N ASP A 46 -16.14 -7.71 1.49
CA ASP A 46 -16.64 -6.45 2.03
C ASP A 46 -16.51 -5.33 0.98
N ASP A 47 -17.39 -4.31 1.06
CA ASP A 47 -17.38 -3.19 0.12
C ASP A 47 -16.18 -2.25 0.37
N PRO A 48 -15.25 -2.11 -0.59
CA PRO A 48 -14.12 -1.20 -0.46
C PRO A 48 -14.57 0.27 -0.33
N LEU A 49 -15.66 0.69 -0.99
CA LEU A 49 -16.13 2.07 -0.92
C LEU A 49 -16.63 2.43 0.49
N ALA A 50 -17.40 1.52 1.11
CA ALA A 50 -17.82 1.66 2.50
C ALA A 50 -16.62 1.74 3.46
N LEU A 51 -15.56 0.95 3.23
CA LEU A 51 -14.33 1.03 4.02
C LEU A 51 -13.64 2.40 3.85
N PHE A 52 -13.52 2.89 2.62
CA PHE A 52 -12.92 4.19 2.30
C PHE A 52 -13.65 5.34 3.02
N ALA A 53 -14.98 5.33 2.99
CA ALA A 53 -15.81 6.35 3.64
C ALA A 53 -15.61 6.35 5.17
N ARG A 54 -15.59 5.15 5.79
CA ARG A 54 -15.42 5.00 7.25
C ARG A 54 -14.03 5.36 7.74
N ALA A 55 -13.02 5.20 6.89
CA ALA A 55 -11.63 5.50 7.25
C ALA A 55 -11.32 7.01 7.25
N ALA A 56 -12.25 7.86 6.83
CA ALA A 56 -12.06 9.31 6.81
C ALA A 56 -11.69 9.90 8.18
N GLY A 57 -12.19 9.32 9.28
CA GLY A 57 -11.84 9.73 10.64
C GLY A 57 -10.60 9.05 11.23
N ALA A 58 -9.96 8.13 10.50
CA ALA A 58 -8.81 7.36 10.98
C ALA A 58 -7.50 7.76 10.28
N THR A 59 -7.55 8.12 8.99
CA THR A 59 -6.37 8.54 8.24
C THR A 59 -6.74 9.41 7.05
N HIS A 60 -5.88 10.39 6.76
CA HIS A 60 -5.95 11.20 5.54
C HIS A 60 -5.27 10.51 4.34
N ASN A 61 -4.35 9.58 4.60
CA ASN A 61 -3.69 8.78 3.56
C ASN A 61 -4.60 7.63 3.16
N ARG A 62 -5.52 7.91 2.24
CA ARG A 62 -6.49 6.93 1.74
C ARG A 62 -6.79 7.17 0.28
N PHE A 63 -6.97 6.10 -0.48
CA PHE A 63 -7.46 6.19 -1.85
C PHE A 63 -8.58 5.19 -2.10
N PHE A 64 -9.40 5.50 -3.09
CA PHE A 64 -10.37 4.59 -3.66
C PHE A 64 -10.19 4.58 -5.18
N TRP A 65 -10.25 3.38 -5.77
CA TRP A 65 -10.20 3.21 -7.22
C TRP A 65 -11.10 2.06 -7.63
N SER A 66 -11.78 2.19 -8.77
CA SER A 66 -12.67 1.15 -9.26
C SER A 66 -12.68 1.06 -10.78
N ARG A 67 -12.99 -0.14 -11.27
CA ARG A 67 -13.37 -0.41 -12.65
C ARG A 67 -14.69 -1.18 -12.63
N PRO A 68 -15.84 -0.48 -12.60
CA PRO A 68 -17.15 -1.12 -12.45
C PRO A 68 -17.46 -2.17 -13.52
N SER A 69 -17.02 -1.93 -14.77
CA SER A 69 -17.15 -2.87 -15.89
C SER A 69 -16.45 -4.21 -15.67
N GLN A 70 -15.52 -4.29 -14.71
CA GLN A 70 -14.80 -5.50 -14.34
C GLN A 70 -15.16 -5.99 -12.92
N GLY A 71 -16.18 -5.40 -12.30
CA GLY A 71 -16.57 -5.71 -10.93
C GLY A 71 -15.47 -5.43 -9.89
N LEU A 72 -14.52 -4.53 -10.19
CA LEU A 72 -13.33 -4.28 -9.39
C LEU A 72 -13.47 -2.99 -8.57
N ALA A 73 -13.18 -3.07 -7.28
CA ALA A 73 -13.03 -1.94 -6.39
C ALA A 73 -11.85 -2.16 -5.44
N VAL A 74 -11.11 -1.09 -5.14
CA VAL A 74 -9.90 -1.12 -4.33
C VAL A 74 -9.89 0.08 -3.39
N THR A 75 -9.55 -0.16 -2.13
CA THR A 75 -9.33 0.87 -1.11
C THR A 75 -8.00 0.64 -0.43
N GLY A 76 -7.12 1.64 -0.47
CA GLY A 76 -5.89 1.67 0.31
C GLY A 76 -5.98 2.65 1.47
N LEU A 77 -5.48 2.28 2.64
CA LEU A 77 -5.50 3.06 3.88
C LEU A 77 -4.11 3.12 4.53
N GLY A 78 -3.77 4.28 5.09
CA GLY A 78 -2.46 4.59 5.66
C GLY A 78 -1.38 4.75 4.59
N SER A 79 -0.15 5.07 5.01
CA SER A 79 1.04 5.02 4.15
C SER A 79 2.08 4.13 4.82
N ALA A 80 2.50 3.07 4.12
CA ALA A 80 3.60 2.22 4.54
C ALA A 80 4.95 2.73 4.04
N TRP A 81 4.92 3.36 2.87
CA TRP A 81 6.03 3.97 2.18
C TRP A 81 5.47 4.94 1.15
N ASP A 82 6.10 6.09 1.01
CA ASP A 82 5.78 7.06 -0.01
C ASP A 82 7.03 7.82 -0.47
N ILE A 83 6.94 8.37 -1.66
CA ILE A 83 7.95 9.26 -2.22
C ILE A 83 7.29 10.39 -3.01
N ALA A 84 7.90 11.57 -2.90
CA ALA A 84 7.61 12.70 -3.76
C ALA A 84 8.71 12.85 -4.82
N ALA A 85 8.36 13.29 -6.01
CA ALA A 85 9.32 13.61 -7.07
C ALA A 85 8.90 14.88 -7.82
N GLY A 86 9.87 15.73 -8.14
CA GLY A 86 9.67 17.01 -8.82
C GLY A 86 10.20 17.04 -10.26
N GLY A 87 9.74 18.02 -11.03
CA GLY A 87 10.32 18.39 -12.32
C GLY A 87 10.12 17.36 -13.45
N ALA A 88 10.92 17.51 -14.51
CA ALA A 88 10.77 16.72 -15.74
C ALA A 88 11.05 15.21 -15.53
N GLY A 89 11.92 14.87 -14.57
CA GLY A 89 12.29 13.48 -14.27
C GLY A 89 11.33 12.72 -13.37
N ARG A 90 10.27 13.36 -12.86
CA ARG A 90 9.42 12.81 -11.78
C ARG A 90 8.87 11.40 -12.06
N PHE A 91 8.44 11.11 -13.28
CA PHE A 91 7.93 9.79 -13.67
C PHE A 91 9.02 8.71 -13.56
N ALA A 92 10.21 9.01 -14.08
CA ALA A 92 11.33 8.08 -14.06
C ALA A 92 11.83 7.83 -12.63
N SER A 93 11.91 8.90 -11.81
CA SER A 93 12.30 8.82 -10.40
C SER A 93 11.33 7.93 -9.61
N VAL A 94 10.03 8.18 -9.76
CA VAL A 94 8.98 7.38 -9.10
C VAL A 94 9.06 5.91 -9.53
N ALA A 95 9.17 5.64 -10.83
CA ALA A 95 9.24 4.28 -11.33
C ALA A 95 10.52 3.55 -10.89
N ALA A 96 11.66 4.24 -10.81
CA ALA A 96 12.92 3.67 -10.34
C ALA A 96 12.85 3.30 -8.86
N ALA A 97 12.33 4.20 -8.02
CA ALA A 97 12.17 3.95 -6.60
C ALA A 97 11.17 2.82 -6.32
N TRP A 98 10.08 2.73 -7.08
CA TRP A 98 9.16 1.59 -6.98
C TRP A 98 9.85 0.27 -7.29
N ARG A 99 10.59 0.20 -8.41
CA ARG A 99 11.34 -1.01 -8.79
C ARG A 99 12.36 -1.40 -7.74
N ASP A 100 13.10 -0.44 -7.19
CA ASP A 100 14.08 -0.68 -6.14
C ASP A 100 13.43 -1.23 -4.85
N LEU A 101 12.29 -0.66 -4.45
CA LEU A 101 11.53 -1.10 -3.29
C LEU A 101 11.08 -2.56 -3.44
N VAL A 102 10.40 -2.89 -4.55
CA VAL A 102 9.83 -4.24 -4.74
C VAL A 102 10.89 -5.30 -5.07
N ALA A 103 12.03 -4.92 -5.65
CA ALA A 103 13.11 -5.86 -6.00
C ALA A 103 13.67 -6.62 -4.79
N THR A 104 13.59 -6.03 -3.60
CA THR A 104 14.13 -6.62 -2.36
C THR A 104 13.05 -7.08 -1.40
N ALA A 105 11.76 -6.87 -1.73
CA ALA A 105 10.64 -7.11 -0.84
C ALA A 105 10.49 -8.59 -0.45
N CYS A 106 10.00 -8.83 0.76
CA CYS A 106 9.49 -10.12 1.21
C CYS A 106 7.98 -10.12 0.98
N VAL A 107 7.52 -10.93 0.03
CA VAL A 107 6.11 -10.97 -0.38
C VAL A 107 5.53 -12.37 -0.14
N ASP A 108 4.49 -12.45 0.68
CA ASP A 108 3.63 -13.62 0.82
C ASP A 108 2.26 -13.28 0.23
N ALA A 109 1.97 -13.77 -0.97
CA ALA A 109 0.76 -13.45 -1.69
C ALA A 109 0.32 -14.63 -2.58
N ASP A 110 -0.98 -14.93 -2.55
CA ASP A 110 -1.59 -15.85 -3.51
C ASP A 110 -1.93 -15.08 -4.80
N PRO A 111 -1.30 -15.38 -5.94
CA PRO A 111 -1.56 -14.69 -7.20
C PRO A 111 -2.97 -14.91 -7.77
N ALA A 112 -3.73 -15.87 -7.25
CA ALA A 112 -5.13 -16.06 -7.62
C ALA A 112 -6.06 -15.01 -7.00
N LEU A 113 -5.61 -14.29 -5.97
CA LEU A 113 -6.38 -13.23 -5.32
C LEU A 113 -6.25 -11.90 -6.08
N PRO A 114 -7.32 -11.10 -6.16
CA PRO A 114 -7.26 -9.81 -6.83
C PRO A 114 -6.28 -8.87 -6.12
N PHE A 115 -5.39 -8.20 -6.85
CA PHE A 115 -4.46 -7.20 -6.28
C PHE A 115 -3.60 -7.74 -5.12
N ALA A 116 -3.25 -9.03 -5.17
CA ALA A 116 -2.35 -9.62 -4.19
C ALA A 116 -0.92 -9.08 -4.35
N GLY A 117 -0.27 -8.84 -3.22
CA GLY A 117 1.06 -8.23 -3.12
C GLY A 117 1.04 -6.70 -3.03
N PRO A 118 2.21 -6.06 -3.13
CA PRO A 118 2.32 -4.62 -2.93
C PRO A 118 1.75 -3.87 -4.14
N VAL A 119 0.73 -3.04 -3.90
CA VAL A 119 0.13 -2.16 -4.91
C VAL A 119 0.16 -0.72 -4.41
N ALA A 120 0.87 0.13 -5.13
CA ALA A 120 0.95 1.56 -4.84
C ALA A 120 0.02 2.37 -5.75
N ALA A 121 -0.41 3.52 -5.23
CA ALA A 121 -1.12 4.55 -6.00
C ALA A 121 -0.16 5.67 -6.36
N ALA A 122 -0.21 6.11 -7.62
CA ALA A 122 0.62 7.20 -8.13
C ALA A 122 -0.25 8.35 -8.65
N GLY A 123 0.17 9.58 -8.40
CA GLY A 123 -0.43 10.79 -8.95
C GLY A 123 0.66 11.74 -9.43
N PHE A 124 0.38 12.48 -10.49
CA PHE A 124 1.31 13.47 -11.04
C PHE A 124 0.58 14.76 -11.36
N SER A 125 1.21 15.90 -11.08
CA SER A 125 0.70 17.20 -11.50
C SER A 125 0.64 17.27 -13.02
N PHE A 126 -0.46 17.83 -13.51
CA PHE A 126 -0.66 18.05 -14.94
C PHE A 126 0.32 19.11 -15.47
N ASP A 127 0.45 20.22 -14.74
CA ASP A 127 1.37 21.31 -15.03
C ASP A 127 2.35 21.49 -13.86
N PRO A 128 3.56 20.88 -13.91
CA PRO A 128 4.56 20.97 -12.84
C PRO A 128 5.33 22.30 -12.83
N LEU A 129 5.14 23.16 -13.84
CA LEU A 129 5.81 24.47 -13.89
C LEU A 129 5.02 25.54 -13.14
N ARG A 130 3.74 25.27 -12.87
CA ARG A 130 2.87 26.16 -12.12
C ARG A 130 2.97 25.87 -10.62
N PRO A 131 3.20 26.90 -9.79
CA PRO A 131 3.14 26.73 -8.34
C PRO A 131 1.78 26.16 -7.91
N PRO A 132 1.73 25.18 -6.97
CA PRO A 132 0.48 24.63 -6.49
C PRO A 132 -0.34 25.73 -5.80
N SER A 133 -1.66 25.72 -6.02
CA SER A 133 -2.55 26.55 -5.22
C SER A 133 -2.64 25.99 -3.80
N GLY A 134 -3.19 26.76 -2.86
CA GLY A 134 -3.36 26.29 -1.48
C GLY A 134 -4.14 24.97 -1.35
N LEU A 135 -5.07 24.68 -2.28
CA LEU A 135 -5.81 23.41 -2.33
C LEU A 135 -4.93 22.20 -2.70
N TRP A 136 -3.80 22.45 -3.36
CA TRP A 136 -2.85 21.43 -3.83
C TRP A 136 -1.54 21.45 -3.05
N ALA A 137 -1.48 22.16 -1.91
CA ALA A 137 -0.23 22.33 -1.14
C ALA A 137 0.37 20.99 -0.69
N ASP A 138 -0.48 19.99 -0.40
CA ASP A 138 -0.06 18.65 0.03
C ASP A 138 0.18 17.67 -1.13
N PHE A 139 0.05 18.12 -2.39
CA PHE A 139 0.19 17.29 -3.58
C PHE A 139 1.41 17.71 -4.40
N PRO A 140 2.54 17.00 -4.26
CA PRO A 140 3.74 17.28 -5.05
C PRO A 140 3.53 16.92 -6.52
N ASP A 141 4.47 17.34 -7.37
CA ASP A 141 4.41 17.10 -8.82
C ASP A 141 4.32 15.62 -9.21
N GLY A 142 4.86 14.75 -8.37
CA GLY A 142 4.76 13.31 -8.46
C GLY A 142 4.71 12.76 -7.05
N LEU A 143 3.71 11.93 -6.78
CA LEU A 143 3.56 11.21 -5.52
C LEU A 143 3.31 9.75 -5.86
N LEU A 144 4.05 8.86 -5.21
CA LEU A 144 3.75 7.44 -5.17
C LEU A 144 3.65 7.04 -3.72
N PHE A 145 2.55 6.40 -3.34
CA PHE A 145 2.40 5.86 -1.99
C PHE A 145 1.86 4.44 -2.00
N LEU A 146 2.44 3.61 -1.15
CA LEU A 146 2.03 2.24 -0.87
C LEU A 146 1.21 2.26 0.43
N PRO A 147 -0.08 1.89 0.41
CA PRO A 147 -0.89 1.91 1.63
C PRO A 147 -0.42 0.86 2.66
N ARG A 148 -0.60 1.15 3.95
CA ARG A 148 -0.41 0.15 5.03
C ARG A 148 -1.36 -1.02 4.89
N MET A 149 -2.58 -0.76 4.45
CA MET A 149 -3.62 -1.78 4.25
C MET A 149 -4.34 -1.55 2.93
N LEU A 150 -4.52 -2.61 2.13
CA LEU A 150 -5.26 -2.57 0.88
C LEU A 150 -6.34 -3.64 0.88
N LEU A 151 -7.60 -3.23 0.69
CA LEU A 151 -8.72 -4.11 0.43
C LEU A 151 -9.06 -4.02 -1.06
N ALA A 152 -8.99 -5.15 -1.77
CA ALA A 152 -9.46 -5.25 -3.14
C ALA A 152 -10.57 -6.28 -3.25
N ARG A 153 -11.59 -5.97 -4.04
CA ARG A 153 -12.69 -6.88 -4.37
C ARG A 153 -12.86 -6.94 -5.88
N GLN A 154 -12.91 -8.14 -6.43
CA GLN A 154 -13.24 -8.40 -7.83
C GLN A 154 -14.30 -9.49 -7.91
N GLY A 155 -15.54 -9.11 -8.23
CA GLY A 155 -16.68 -10.03 -8.12
C GLY A 155 -16.86 -10.50 -6.68
N ASP A 156 -16.86 -11.82 -6.49
CA ASP A 156 -17.04 -12.47 -5.17
C ASP A 156 -15.72 -12.78 -4.44
N LEU A 157 -14.58 -12.47 -5.06
CA LEU A 157 -13.26 -12.61 -4.45
C LEU A 157 -12.80 -11.29 -3.86
N ALA A 158 -12.18 -11.36 -2.68
CA ALA A 158 -11.51 -10.22 -2.08
C ALA A 158 -10.18 -10.61 -1.44
N SER A 159 -9.27 -9.65 -1.43
CA SER A 159 -7.97 -9.75 -0.79
C SER A 159 -7.80 -8.61 0.22
N LEU A 160 -7.07 -8.91 1.28
CA LEU A 160 -6.57 -7.93 2.23
C LEU A 160 -5.05 -8.03 2.27
N THR A 161 -4.38 -6.93 1.96
CA THR A 161 -2.92 -6.84 1.95
C THR A 161 -2.45 -5.89 3.03
N PHE A 162 -1.43 -6.29 3.79
CA PHE A 162 -0.71 -5.44 4.73
C PHE A 162 0.71 -5.18 4.24
N ASN A 163 1.13 -3.92 4.29
CA ASN A 163 2.46 -3.50 3.92
C ASN A 163 3.18 -2.81 5.08
N GLY A 164 4.46 -3.12 5.28
CA GLY A 164 5.29 -2.51 6.32
C GLY A 164 6.76 -2.52 5.96
N LEU A 165 7.53 -1.56 6.48
CA LEU A 165 8.98 -1.54 6.33
C LEU A 165 9.65 -2.08 7.59
N VAL A 166 10.56 -3.02 7.38
CA VAL A 166 11.38 -3.61 8.43
C VAL A 166 12.82 -3.16 8.21
N GLY A 167 13.34 -2.36 9.14
CA GLY A 167 14.74 -1.98 9.22
C GLY A 167 15.59 -3.04 9.95
N PRO A 168 16.92 -2.85 9.96
CA PRO A 168 17.83 -3.78 10.62
C PRO A 168 17.61 -3.86 12.15
N GLU A 169 17.24 -2.74 12.77
CA GLU A 169 17.07 -2.61 14.23
C GLU A 169 15.66 -2.15 14.66
N THR A 170 14.80 -1.77 13.71
CA THR A 170 13.46 -1.22 13.96
C THR A 170 12.45 -1.80 12.97
N SER A 171 11.24 -2.11 13.44
CA SER A 171 10.13 -2.54 12.59
C SER A 171 9.00 -1.52 12.68
N SER A 172 8.49 -1.06 11.53
CA SER A 172 7.28 -0.21 11.47
C SER A 172 6.02 -1.02 11.11
N VAL A 173 5.99 -2.29 11.53
CA VAL A 173 4.91 -3.25 11.24
C VAL A 173 3.68 -3.04 12.15
N ASN A 174 3.77 -2.14 13.13
CA ASN A 174 2.67 -1.77 14.04
C ASN A 174 1.83 -0.60 13.52
#